data_AF-A0A085LMC0-F1
#
_entry.id   AF-A0A085LMC0-F1
#
_cell.length_a   1.000
_cell.length_b   1.000
_cell.length_c   1.000
_cell.angle_alpha   90.00
_cell.angle_beta   90.00
_cell.angle_gamma   90.00
#
_symmetry.space_group_name_H-M   'P 1'
#
loop_
_entity.id
_entity.type
_entity.pdbx_description
1 polymer ?
#
loop_
_entity_poly.entity_id
_entity_poly.type
_entity_poly.pdbx_seq_one_letter_code
_entity_poly.pdbx_strand_id
1 'polypeptide(L)'
;MANMNAIRSVLPNAQIKGCLFHFSQSIWRRISSSGQTSSYRELGNSTRSCAFMLFGLPFVPVEDVEEKFDFISEQQADVNLDDLIDYVEGTHRHTSFYRASL
;
A
#
# COMPACT_ATOMS: atom_id res chain seq x y z
N MET A 1 -6.21 13.12 7.39
CA MET A 1 -6.80 14.11 6.46
C MET A 1 -6.64 15.57 6.89
N ALA A 2 -6.59 15.91 8.19
CA ALA A 2 -6.45 17.31 8.67
C ALA A 2 -5.27 18.09 8.02
N ASN A 3 -4.07 17.49 7.95
CA ASN A 3 -2.90 18.13 7.35
C ASN A 3 -3.08 18.43 5.87
N MET A 4 -3.71 17.53 5.10
CA MET A 4 -3.95 17.73 3.68
C MET A 4 -4.96 18.86 3.44
N ASN A 5 -5.98 18.96 4.28
CA ASN A 5 -6.98 20.02 4.19
C ASN A 5 -6.37 21.40 4.49
N ALA A 6 -5.48 21.48 5.50
CA ALA A 6 -4.74 22.71 5.79
C ALA A 6 -3.79 23.10 4.65
N ILE A 7 -3.10 22.14 4.03
CA ILE A 7 -2.24 22.43 2.87
C ILE A 7 -3.09 22.95 1.71
N ARG A 8 -4.26 22.35 1.42
CA ARG A 8 -5.17 22.83 0.37
C ARG A 8 -5.68 24.24 0.62
N SER A 9 -5.90 24.64 1.89
CA SER A 9 -6.38 25.99 2.20
C SER A 9 -5.30 27.07 2.03
N VAL A 10 -4.03 26.74 2.26
CA VAL A 10 -2.92 27.71 2.21
C VAL A 10 -2.19 27.68 0.86
N LEU A 11 -2.13 26.52 0.21
CA LEU A 11 -1.44 26.26 -1.05
C LEU A 11 -2.37 25.54 -2.04
N PRO A 12 -3.41 26.22 -2.56
CA PRO A 12 -4.47 25.59 -3.36
C PRO A 12 -3.95 24.98 -4.67
N ASN A 13 -2.83 25.48 -5.20
CA ASN A 13 -2.22 25.00 -6.44
C ASN A 13 -1.11 23.96 -6.21
N ALA A 14 -0.77 23.65 -4.96
CA ALA A 14 0.25 22.65 -4.67
C ALA A 14 -0.29 21.24 -4.96
N GLN A 15 0.50 20.44 -5.66
CA GLN A 15 0.20 19.02 -5.83
C GLN A 15 0.51 18.29 -4.53
N ILE A 16 -0.52 17.72 -3.90
CA ILE A 16 -0.35 16.87 -2.72
C ILE A 16 -0.17 15.43 -3.19
N LYS A 17 1.00 14.87 -2.95
CA LYS A 17 1.33 13.46 -3.22
C LYS A 17 1.40 12.65 -1.93
N GLY A 18 1.07 11.37 -2.02
CA GLY A 18 1.35 10.41 -0.95
C GLY A 18 2.85 10.27 -0.69
N CYS A 19 3.23 9.91 0.52
CA CYS A 19 4.62 9.67 0.88
C CYS A 19 4.90 8.16 0.93
N LEU A 20 5.76 7.68 0.04
CA LEU A 20 6.15 6.27 -0.03
C LEU A 20 6.64 5.73 1.32
N PHE A 21 7.43 6.52 2.05
CA PHE A 21 7.93 6.12 3.38
C PHE A 21 6.81 5.83 4.37
N HIS A 22 5.79 6.70 4.45
CA HIS A 22 4.66 6.49 5.35
C HIS A 22 3.76 5.34 4.90
N PHE A 23 3.64 5.12 3.59
CA PHE A 23 2.96 3.98 3.02
C PHE A 23 3.67 2.66 3.33
N SER A 24 4.97 2.56 3.06
CA SER A 24 5.77 1.38 3.41
C SER A 24 5.76 1.11 4.91
N GLN A 25 5.77 2.16 5.74
CA GLN A 25 5.63 2.02 7.19
C GLN A 25 4.26 1.51 7.64
N SER A 26 3.16 1.83 6.95
CA SER A 26 1.83 1.34 7.33
C SER A 26 1.74 -0.18 7.09
N ILE A 27 2.19 -0.63 5.92
CA ILE A 27 2.33 -2.06 5.58
C ILE A 27 3.25 -2.78 6.56
N TRP A 28 4.43 -2.22 6.86
CA TRP A 28 5.36 -2.83 7.82
C TRP A 28 4.75 -2.99 9.21
N ARG A 29 4.04 -1.97 9.70
CA ARG A 29 3.33 -2.04 10.98
C ARG A 29 2.28 -3.15 10.96
N ARG A 30 1.53 -3.29 9.86
CA ARG A 30 0.54 -4.35 9.73
C ARG A 30 1.19 -5.74 9.79
N ILE A 31 2.21 -6.00 8.96
CA ILE A 31 3.00 -7.25 8.95
C ILE A 31 3.55 -7.58 10.35
N SER A 32 4.05 -6.56 11.05
CA SER A 32 4.60 -6.73 12.40
C SER A 32 3.52 -7.07 13.43
N SER A 33 2.37 -6.38 13.35
CA SER A 33 1.25 -6.59 14.27
C SER A 33 0.51 -7.92 14.06
N SER A 34 0.57 -8.49 12.85
CA SER A 34 -0.03 -9.78 12.51
C SER A 34 0.89 -10.98 12.80
N GLY A 35 2.06 -10.76 13.41
CA GLY A 35 3.01 -11.83 13.75
C GLY A 35 3.80 -12.37 12.56
N GLN A 36 3.72 -11.75 11.38
CA GLN A 36 4.35 -12.23 10.14
C GLN A 36 5.79 -11.72 9.95
N THR A 37 6.41 -11.15 10.98
CA THR A 37 7.78 -10.60 10.90
C THR A 37 8.82 -11.66 10.52
N SER A 38 8.70 -12.89 11.04
CA SER A 38 9.59 -14.00 10.69
C SER A 38 9.45 -14.37 9.21
N SER A 39 8.21 -14.58 8.75
CA SER A 39 7.88 -14.87 7.36
C SER A 39 8.42 -13.80 6.40
N TYR A 40 8.24 -12.51 6.72
CA TYR A 40 8.78 -11.42 5.90
C TYR A 40 10.33 -11.42 5.79
N ARG A 41 11.03 -11.86 6.84
CA ARG A 41 12.50 -11.89 6.88
C ARG A 41 13.10 -13.08 6.14
N GLU A 42 12.31 -14.13 5.93
CA GLU A 42 12.72 -15.31 5.20
C GLU A 42 12.76 -15.02 3.68
N LEU A 43 13.86 -15.42 3.04
CA LEU A 43 13.99 -15.29 1.59
C LEU A 43 13.09 -16.30 0.88
N GLY A 44 12.39 -15.86 -0.17
CA GLY A 44 11.46 -16.69 -0.92
C GLY A 44 10.08 -16.87 -0.26
N ASN A 45 9.88 -16.33 0.94
CA ASN A 45 8.59 -16.38 1.61
C ASN A 45 7.56 -15.46 0.93
N SER A 46 6.33 -15.93 0.81
CA SER A 46 5.23 -15.22 0.17
C SER A 46 4.85 -13.92 0.87
N THR A 47 4.93 -13.83 2.21
CA THR A 47 4.73 -12.57 2.94
C THR A 47 5.72 -11.50 2.45
N ARG A 48 6.98 -11.89 2.26
CA ARG A 48 8.00 -10.98 1.72
C ARG A 48 7.63 -10.56 0.31
N SER A 49 7.36 -11.50 -0.58
CA SER A 49 7.02 -11.23 -1.98
C SER A 49 5.79 -10.31 -2.11
N CYS A 50 4.71 -10.61 -1.37
CA CYS A 50 3.51 -9.78 -1.30
C CYS A 50 3.82 -8.36 -0.85
N ALA A 51 4.56 -8.20 0.25
CA ALA A 51 4.94 -6.88 0.75
C ALA A 51 5.76 -6.07 -0.28
N PHE A 52 6.68 -6.71 -1.00
CA PHE A 52 7.44 -6.05 -2.06
C PHE A 52 6.56 -5.60 -3.23
N MET A 53 5.60 -6.42 -3.66
CA MET A 53 4.64 -6.03 -4.68
C MET A 53 3.77 -4.85 -4.22
N LEU A 54 3.30 -4.88 -2.97
CA LEU A 54 2.53 -3.79 -2.38
C LEU A 54 3.35 -2.50 -2.29
N PHE A 55 4.65 -2.56 -1.93
CA PHE A 55 5.53 -1.39 -1.96
C PHE A 55 5.74 -0.83 -3.36
N GLY A 56 5.59 -1.66 -4.40
CA GLY A 56 5.65 -1.27 -5.80
C GLY A 56 4.41 -0.55 -6.30
N LEU A 57 3.25 -0.74 -5.65
CA LEU A 57 1.95 -0.26 -6.12
C LEU A 57 1.89 1.25 -6.39
N PRO A 58 2.51 2.15 -5.59
CA PRO A 58 2.52 3.56 -5.91
C PRO A 58 3.10 3.86 -7.29
N PHE A 59 4.06 3.09 -7.77
CA PHE A 59 4.73 3.32 -9.05
C PHE A 59 3.94 2.84 -10.27
N VAL A 60 2.78 2.20 -10.06
CA VAL A 60 1.88 1.75 -11.12
C VAL A 60 1.07 2.95 -11.63
N PRO A 61 0.83 3.08 -12.96
CA PRO A 61 -0.11 4.07 -13.50
C PRO A 61 -1.48 3.93 -12.84
N VAL A 62 -2.13 5.07 -12.56
CA VAL A 62 -3.38 5.09 -11.77
C VAL A 62 -4.48 4.21 -12.39
N GLU A 63 -4.55 4.20 -13.71
CA GLU A 63 -5.47 3.38 -14.51
C GLU A 63 -5.27 1.87 -14.31
N ASP A 64 -4.05 1.44 -13.95
CA ASP A 64 -3.69 0.03 -13.81
C ASP A 64 -3.66 -0.42 -12.33
N VAL A 65 -3.74 0.52 -11.36
CA VAL A 65 -3.58 0.22 -9.94
C VAL A 65 -4.60 -0.82 -9.45
N GLU A 66 -5.86 -0.72 -9.88
CA GLU A 66 -6.90 -1.67 -9.48
C GLU A 66 -6.59 -3.08 -10.00
N GLU A 67 -6.32 -3.21 -11.30
CA GLU A 67 -5.94 -4.49 -11.92
C GLU A 67 -4.69 -5.10 -11.26
N LYS A 68 -3.66 -4.29 -10.99
CA LYS A 68 -2.43 -4.80 -10.36
C LYS A 68 -2.63 -5.15 -8.89
N PHE A 69 -3.51 -4.47 -8.18
CA PHE A 69 -3.86 -4.84 -6.81
C PHE A 69 -4.62 -6.16 -6.77
N ASP A 70 -5.61 -6.35 -7.65
CA ASP A 70 -6.37 -7.59 -7.73
C ASP A 70 -5.46 -8.77 -8.11
N PHE A 71 -4.53 -8.57 -9.05
CA PHE A 71 -3.49 -9.55 -9.39
C PHE A 71 -2.60 -9.94 -8.18
N ILE A 72 -2.24 -8.97 -7.33
CA ILE A 72 -1.48 -9.27 -6.10
C ILE A 72 -2.33 -10.11 -5.15
N SER A 73 -3.60 -9.76 -4.97
CA SER A 73 -4.56 -10.47 -4.13
C SER A 73 -4.73 -11.93 -4.58
N GLU A 74 -5.01 -12.14 -5.87
CA GLU A 74 -5.22 -13.47 -6.44
C GLU A 74 -3.97 -14.36 -6.36
N GLN A 75 -2.78 -13.83 -6.61
CA GLN A 75 -1.54 -14.59 -6.48
C GLN A 75 -1.24 -15.03 -5.05
N GLN A 76 -1.83 -14.40 -4.04
CA GLN A 76 -1.67 -14.80 -2.65
C GLN A 76 -2.76 -15.77 -2.18
N ALA A 77 -3.71 -16.22 -3.02
CA ALA A 77 -4.80 -17.11 -2.59
C ALA A 77 -4.33 -18.42 -1.93
N ASP A 78 -3.11 -18.90 -2.24
CA ASP A 78 -2.50 -20.08 -1.62
C ASP A 78 -1.82 -19.78 -0.26
N VAL A 79 -1.81 -18.52 0.17
CA VAL A 79 -1.11 -18.03 1.36
C VAL A 79 -2.08 -17.20 2.19
N ASN A 80 -2.22 -17.51 3.48
CA ASN A 80 -3.09 -16.73 4.37
C ASN A 80 -2.52 -15.33 4.65
N LEU A 81 -2.71 -14.41 3.69
CA LEU A 81 -2.32 -13.00 3.71
C LEU A 81 -3.53 -12.06 3.65
N ASP A 82 -4.74 -12.60 3.78
CA ASP A 82 -6.01 -11.88 3.69
C ASP A 82 -6.02 -10.63 4.60
N ASP A 83 -5.56 -10.74 5.86
CA ASP A 83 -5.48 -9.59 6.78
C ASP A 83 -4.61 -8.44 6.25
N LEU A 84 -3.53 -8.74 5.51
CA LEU A 84 -2.66 -7.72 4.93
C LEU A 84 -3.30 -7.10 3.68
N ILE A 85 -3.90 -7.91 2.82
CA ILE A 85 -4.59 -7.45 1.61
C ILE A 85 -5.79 -6.58 1.99
N ASP A 86 -6.67 -7.07 2.85
CA ASP A 86 -7.84 -6.35 3.37
C ASP A 86 -7.44 -5.04 4.04
N TYR A 87 -6.33 -5.04 4.78
CA TYR A 87 -5.81 -3.81 5.37
C TYR A 87 -5.44 -2.77 4.33
N VAL A 88 -4.71 -3.17 3.28
CA VAL A 88 -4.28 -2.24 2.23
C VAL A 88 -5.49 -1.75 1.44
N GLU A 89 -6.42 -2.63 1.11
CA GLU A 89 -7.67 -2.31 0.42
C GLU A 89 -8.48 -1.28 1.22
N GLY A 90 -8.83 -1.58 2.47
CA GLY A 90 -9.65 -0.70 3.30
C GLY A 90 -8.97 0.63 3.64
N THR A 91 -7.64 0.64 3.79
CA THR A 91 -6.89 1.85 4.16
C THR A 91 -6.55 2.74 2.97
N HIS A 92 -6.37 2.16 1.77
CA HIS A 92 -5.80 2.89 0.65
C HIS A 92 -6.70 2.95 -0.61
N ARG A 93 -7.63 2.01 -0.83
CA ARG A 93 -8.58 2.03 -1.97
C ARG A 93 -9.62 3.15 -1.81
N HIS A 94 -10.08 3.41 -0.58
CA HIS A 94 -11.04 4.49 -0.29
C HIS A 94 -10.43 5.88 -0.21
N THR A 95 -9.11 5.96 -0.21
CA THR A 95 -8.40 7.20 -0.03
C THR A 95 -7.74 7.51 -1.37
N SER A 96 -8.19 8.56 -2.06
CA SER A 96 -7.82 8.98 -3.42
C SER A 96 -6.35 9.42 -3.59
N PHE A 97 -5.42 8.79 -2.87
CA PHE A 97 -4.04 9.23 -2.64
C PHE A 97 -2.98 8.49 -3.46
N TYR A 98 -3.35 7.51 -4.29
CA TYR A 98 -2.46 7.00 -5.36
C TYR A 98 -2.42 7.90 -6.59
N ARG A 99 -3.03 9.10 -6.53
CA ARG A 99 -2.85 10.11 -7.59
C ARG A 99 -1.38 10.56 -7.59
N ALA A 100 -0.69 10.13 -8.64
CA ALA A 100 0.65 10.54 -9.08
C ALA A 100 1.85 9.77 -8.48
N SER A 101 1.91 8.48 -8.78
CA SER A 101 2.99 7.92 -9.62
C SER A 101 3.41 8.86 -10.76
N LEU A 102 4.19 9.91 -10.45
CA LEU A 102 4.74 10.96 -11.34
C LEU A 102 3.74 12.07 -11.73
#